data_AF-A0A3P6Q3G3-F1
#
_entry.id   AF-A0A3P6Q3G3-F1
#
_cell.length_a   1.000
_cell.length_b   1.000
_cell.length_c   1.000
_cell.angle_alpha   90.00
_cell.angle_beta   90.00
_cell.angle_gamma   90.00
#
_symmetry.space_group_name_H-M   'P 1'
#
loop_
_entity.id
_entity.type
_entity.pdbx_description
1 polymer ?
#
loop_
_entity_poly.entity_id
_entity_poly.type
_entity_poly.pdbx_seq_one_letter_code
_entity_poly.pdbx_strand_id
1 'polypeptide(L)'
;MFDGCWITEDDNEESGIIDTLLWLVTLSWIVRLTDLCRFRLLTLTDSYLSRYTCWLWIGVILTNGQFLYRVFYMLCSAFGVFISPFFYAFHLIDVVLSFPMLKAILQSVTHNLQQLILTIMMTLVVVYLYAVLAFNFFRKFYVQEGEDGEEPDRKCHNMLTCFIYHFYAGVRAGGGIGDELEAPYGDELEYPRMFYDISFFFFVIIILLAIMQGLIIDAFGELRDQQESATEKLESSCFICDIGKETFDRLPRGFEIHVTKEHNFANYLFFLQHLVNKDDTEYTGQETYVREKYDNRDWDFFPVGECFVKQYEDQLLQS
;
A
#
# COMPACT_ATOMS: atom_id res chain seq x y z
N MET A 1 -23.03 -5.50 14.90
CA MET A 1 -24.04 -6.41 15.49
C MET A 1 -23.43 -7.14 16.69
N PHE A 2 -22.29 -7.81 16.52
CA PHE A 2 -21.64 -8.56 17.60
C PHE A 2 -20.75 -7.70 18.50
N ASP A 3 -20.09 -6.66 17.97
CA ASP A 3 -19.14 -5.85 18.76
C ASP A 3 -19.77 -4.74 19.60
N GLY A 4 -21.06 -4.42 19.38
CA GLY A 4 -21.74 -3.40 20.18
C GLY A 4 -21.11 -1.99 20.15
N CYS A 5 -20.24 -1.67 19.19
CA CYS A 5 -19.39 -0.46 19.11
C CYS A 5 -20.10 0.88 19.40
N TRP A 6 -21.43 0.97 19.20
CA TRP A 6 -22.22 2.20 19.43
C TRP A 6 -23.13 2.15 20.65
N ILE A 7 -23.17 1.00 21.33
CA ILE A 7 -24.00 0.71 22.50
C ILE A 7 -23.12 0.59 23.75
N THR A 8 -21.90 0.08 23.60
CA THR A 8 -21.01 -0.26 24.72
C THR A 8 -19.68 0.48 24.74
N GLU A 9 -19.22 1.02 23.61
CA GLU A 9 -17.96 1.79 23.55
C GLU A 9 -18.28 3.29 23.50
N ASP A 10 -17.63 4.08 24.37
CA ASP A 10 -17.66 5.54 24.30
C ASP A 10 -16.76 5.98 23.14
N ASP A 11 -17.28 6.86 22.27
CA ASP A 11 -16.64 7.33 21.04
C ASP A 11 -15.21 7.84 21.29
N ASN A 12 -14.19 7.14 20.77
CA ASN A 12 -12.87 7.71 20.61
C ASN A 12 -12.90 8.78 19.50
N GLU A 13 -12.37 9.96 19.83
CA GLU A 13 -12.50 11.23 19.08
C GLU A 13 -11.96 11.18 17.62
N GLU A 14 -11.15 10.17 17.27
CA GLU A 14 -10.53 10.04 15.94
C GLU A 14 -11.32 9.19 14.92
N SER A 15 -12.24 8.33 15.35
CA SER A 15 -13.06 7.46 14.46
C SER A 15 -14.56 7.74 14.54
N GLY A 16 -15.02 8.43 15.59
CA GLY A 16 -16.44 8.59 15.91
C GLY A 16 -17.25 9.24 14.78
N ILE A 17 -17.02 10.50 14.44
CA ILE A 17 -18.06 11.33 13.76
C ILE A 17 -18.54 10.78 12.41
N ILE A 18 -17.64 10.23 11.58
CA ILE A 18 -18.01 9.64 10.28
C ILE A 18 -18.70 8.30 10.48
N ASP A 19 -18.20 7.47 11.40
CA ASP A 19 -18.76 6.15 11.69
C ASP A 19 -20.07 6.23 12.48
N THR A 20 -20.31 7.28 13.30
CA THR A 20 -21.57 7.53 14.03
C THR A 20 -22.67 7.94 13.06
N LEU A 21 -22.32 8.78 12.08
CA LEU A 21 -23.20 9.13 10.97
C LEU A 21 -23.49 7.90 10.09
N LEU A 22 -22.49 7.04 9.88
CA LEU A 22 -22.63 5.74 9.24
C LEU A 22 -23.63 4.85 9.98
N TRP A 23 -23.52 4.75 11.31
CA TRP A 23 -24.34 3.88 12.13
C TRP A 23 -25.80 4.35 12.22
N LEU A 24 -26.03 5.65 12.46
CA LEU A 24 -27.39 6.23 12.50
C LEU A 24 -28.14 6.10 11.16
N VAL A 25 -27.41 6.03 10.04
CA VAL A 25 -28.01 5.88 8.69
C VAL A 25 -28.13 4.40 8.28
N THR A 26 -27.20 3.53 8.71
CA THR A 26 -27.19 2.10 8.35
C THR A 26 -28.07 1.22 9.23
N LEU A 27 -28.38 1.60 10.49
CA LEU A 27 -29.24 0.81 11.37
C LEU A 27 -30.66 0.65 10.82
N SER A 28 -31.12 1.60 10.01
CA SER A 28 -32.42 1.52 9.34
C SER A 28 -32.42 0.58 8.11
N TRP A 29 -31.24 0.10 7.66
CA TRP A 29 -31.07 -0.63 6.39
C TRP A 29 -30.48 -2.04 6.52
N ILE A 30 -29.59 -2.33 7.47
CA ILE A 30 -28.99 -3.68 7.59
C ILE A 30 -30.03 -4.72 8.02
N VAL A 31 -31.03 -4.35 8.83
CA VAL A 31 -32.18 -5.21 9.17
C VAL A 31 -33.08 -5.49 7.94
N ARG A 32 -32.86 -4.82 6.81
CA ARG A 32 -33.73 -4.91 5.62
C ARG A 32 -33.12 -5.59 4.41
N LEU A 33 -31.80 -5.69 4.27
CA LEU A 33 -31.19 -6.14 3.00
C LEU A 33 -31.08 -7.65 2.82
N THR A 34 -31.10 -8.43 3.90
CA THR A 34 -31.20 -9.89 3.81
C THR A 34 -32.66 -10.40 3.75
N ASP A 35 -33.63 -9.64 4.28
CA ASP A 35 -35.03 -10.10 4.36
C ASP A 35 -36.04 -9.38 3.42
N LEU A 36 -35.71 -8.24 2.80
CA LEU A 36 -36.64 -7.53 1.88
C LEU A 36 -36.43 -7.84 0.39
N CYS A 37 -36.40 -9.11 0.01
CA CYS A 37 -36.80 -9.50 -1.35
C CYS A 37 -38.32 -9.41 -1.56
N ARG A 38 -39.08 -8.89 -0.58
CA ARG A 38 -40.52 -8.75 -0.65
C ARG A 38 -40.92 -7.51 0.15
N PHE A 39 -41.79 -6.67 -0.42
CA PHE A 39 -42.45 -5.49 0.17
C PHE A 39 -41.79 -4.09 0.05
N ARG A 40 -42.23 -3.39 -1.01
CA ARG A 40 -42.72 -1.99 -0.99
C ARG A 40 -41.66 -0.87 -0.98
N LEU A 41 -41.08 -0.66 -2.15
CA LEU A 41 -40.34 0.54 -2.55
C LEU A 41 -41.31 1.68 -2.95
N LEU A 42 -41.90 2.39 -2.00
CA LEU A 42 -42.65 3.64 -2.24
C LEU A 42 -43.00 4.26 -0.88
N THR A 43 -42.10 5.07 -0.32
CA THR A 43 -42.30 6.13 0.72
C THR A 43 -41.04 6.29 1.61
N LEU A 44 -39.98 6.91 1.08
CA LEU A 44 -38.93 7.51 1.93
C LEU A 44 -38.90 9.01 1.64
N THR A 45 -39.02 9.81 2.68
CA THR A 45 -39.08 11.29 2.65
C THR A 45 -37.80 11.91 2.11
N ASP A 46 -37.94 12.95 1.27
CA ASP A 46 -36.91 13.67 0.49
C ASP A 46 -35.65 14.07 1.30
N SER A 47 -35.82 14.42 2.58
CA SER A 47 -34.73 14.86 3.48
C SER A 47 -33.78 13.73 3.91
N TYR A 48 -34.28 12.50 4.07
CA TYR A 48 -33.46 11.35 4.47
C TYR A 48 -32.65 10.82 3.29
N LEU A 49 -33.22 10.85 2.09
CA LEU A 49 -32.53 10.47 0.86
C LEU A 49 -31.36 11.42 0.59
N SER A 50 -31.55 12.74 0.75
CA SER A 50 -30.48 13.73 0.56
C SER A 50 -29.28 13.51 1.51
N ARG A 51 -29.53 13.19 2.78
CA ARG A 51 -28.46 12.89 3.75
C ARG A 51 -27.71 11.60 3.42
N TYR A 52 -28.43 10.55 3.02
CA TYR A 52 -27.84 9.29 2.57
C TYR A 52 -26.99 9.48 1.31
N THR A 53 -27.53 10.20 0.32
CA THR A 53 -26.81 10.52 -0.92
C THR A 53 -25.54 11.32 -0.62
N CYS A 54 -25.60 12.31 0.28
CA CYS A 54 -24.43 13.09 0.68
C CYS A 54 -23.34 12.20 1.32
N TRP A 55 -23.73 11.32 2.25
CA TRP A 55 -22.80 10.37 2.87
C TRP A 55 -22.23 9.37 1.86
N LEU A 56 -23.06 8.81 0.98
CA LEU A 56 -22.62 7.87 -0.05
C LEU A 56 -21.60 8.53 -0.99
N TRP A 57 -21.88 9.74 -1.46
CA TRP A 57 -20.98 10.45 -2.36
C TRP A 57 -19.69 10.91 -1.67
N ILE A 58 -19.79 11.60 -0.54
CA ILE A 58 -18.63 12.21 0.13
C ILE A 58 -17.82 11.18 0.91
N GLY A 59 -18.50 10.27 1.61
CA GLY A 59 -17.87 9.29 2.50
C GLY A 59 -17.38 8.02 1.81
N VAL A 60 -18.12 7.50 0.82
CA VAL A 60 -17.83 6.18 0.22
C VAL A 60 -17.30 6.28 -1.21
N ILE A 61 -17.94 7.07 -2.07
CA ILE A 61 -17.57 7.15 -3.49
C ILE A 61 -16.30 7.96 -3.68
N LEU A 62 -16.20 9.14 -3.06
CA LEU A 62 -15.03 10.02 -3.18
C LEU A 62 -13.79 9.51 -2.43
N THR A 63 -13.92 8.56 -1.52
CA THR A 63 -12.79 7.93 -0.83
C THR A 63 -12.22 6.72 -1.58
N ASN A 64 -12.97 6.19 -2.56
CA ASN A 64 -12.52 5.04 -3.34
C ASN A 64 -11.44 5.45 -4.36
N GLY A 65 -10.21 5.00 -4.14
CA GLY A 65 -9.06 5.33 -4.99
C GLY A 65 -9.22 4.91 -6.46
N GLN A 66 -9.89 3.79 -6.76
CA GLN A 66 -10.14 3.38 -8.15
C GLN A 66 -11.13 4.31 -8.85
N PHE A 67 -12.14 4.78 -8.12
CA PHE A 67 -13.09 5.75 -8.65
C PHE A 67 -12.41 7.09 -8.91
N LEU A 68 -11.65 7.60 -7.94
CA LEU A 68 -10.87 8.83 -8.08
C LEU A 68 -9.91 8.79 -9.27
N TYR A 69 -9.23 7.66 -9.48
CA TYR A 69 -8.36 7.47 -10.64
C TYR A 69 -9.13 7.59 -11.97
N ARG A 70 -10.30 6.97 -12.10
CA ARG A 70 -11.14 7.07 -13.31
C ARG A 70 -11.71 8.47 -13.51
N VAL A 71 -12.08 9.16 -12.45
CA VAL A 71 -12.51 10.57 -12.51
C VAL A 71 -11.36 11.44 -12.99
N PHE A 72 -10.16 11.27 -12.43
CA PHE A 72 -8.96 11.98 -12.88
C PHE A 72 -8.65 11.71 -14.36
N TYR A 73 -8.75 10.47 -14.80
CA TYR A 73 -8.61 10.09 -16.21
C TYR A 73 -9.60 10.85 -17.12
N MET A 74 -10.88 10.91 -16.72
CA MET A 74 -11.91 11.67 -17.43
C MET A 74 -11.62 13.18 -17.44
N LEU A 75 -11.14 13.74 -16.32
CA LEU A 75 -10.76 15.15 -16.21
C LEU A 75 -9.58 15.48 -17.13
N CYS A 76 -8.54 14.63 -17.18
CA CYS A 76 -7.43 14.77 -18.11
C CYS A 76 -7.91 14.73 -19.57
N SER A 77 -8.86 13.85 -19.91
CA SER A 77 -9.48 13.81 -21.24
C SER A 77 -10.22 15.12 -21.56
N ALA A 78 -11.01 15.65 -20.63
CA ALA A 78 -11.73 16.91 -20.80
C ALA A 78 -10.76 18.09 -20.97
N PHE A 79 -9.73 18.19 -20.12
CA PHE A 79 -8.68 19.21 -20.24
C PHE A 79 -7.86 19.08 -21.53
N GLY A 80 -7.72 17.85 -22.06
CA GLY A 80 -7.15 17.58 -23.38
C GLY A 80 -7.90 18.29 -24.51
N VAL A 81 -9.23 18.30 -24.44
CA VAL A 81 -10.11 18.95 -25.43
C VAL A 81 -10.20 20.46 -25.21
N PHE A 82 -10.42 20.90 -23.97
CA PHE A 82 -10.78 22.30 -23.67
C PHE A 82 -9.59 23.22 -23.44
N ILE A 83 -8.45 22.72 -22.94
CA ILE A 83 -7.30 23.54 -22.54
C ILE A 83 -6.13 23.33 -23.49
N SER A 84 -5.59 22.11 -23.55
CA SER A 84 -4.48 21.79 -24.44
C SER A 84 -4.35 20.28 -24.68
N PRO A 85 -3.94 19.84 -25.89
CA PRO A 85 -3.70 18.43 -26.18
C PRO A 85 -2.63 17.76 -25.31
N PHE A 86 -1.80 18.53 -24.59
CA PHE A 86 -0.78 18.01 -23.69
C PHE A 86 -1.34 17.06 -22.62
N PHE A 87 -2.56 17.29 -22.14
CA PHE A 87 -3.17 16.45 -21.09
C PHE A 87 -3.44 15.00 -21.54
N TYR A 88 -3.43 14.70 -22.84
CA TYR A 88 -3.49 13.31 -23.32
C TYR A 88 -2.26 12.50 -22.92
N ALA A 89 -1.11 13.15 -22.67
CA ALA A 89 0.12 12.47 -22.23
C ALA A 89 -0.05 11.73 -20.89
N PHE A 90 -0.87 12.25 -19.97
CA PHE A 90 -1.11 11.59 -18.67
C PHE A 90 -1.82 10.24 -18.80
N HIS A 91 -2.52 9.99 -19.91
CA HIS A 91 -3.20 8.71 -20.14
C HIS A 91 -2.21 7.55 -20.34
N LEU A 92 -0.94 7.85 -20.69
CA LEU A 92 0.09 6.82 -20.81
C LEU A 92 0.44 6.17 -19.46
N ILE A 93 0.17 6.84 -18.32
CA ILE A 93 0.37 6.25 -16.98
C ILE A 93 -0.51 5.00 -16.82
N ASP A 94 -1.70 4.98 -17.44
CA ASP A 94 -2.62 3.84 -17.39
C ASP A 94 -2.05 2.58 -18.05
N VAL A 95 -1.23 2.76 -19.10
CA VAL A 95 -0.52 1.66 -19.75
C VAL A 95 0.40 0.98 -18.75
N VAL A 96 1.12 1.73 -17.92
CA VAL A 96 2.02 1.19 -16.89
C VAL A 96 1.23 0.39 -15.84
N LEU A 97 0.08 0.92 -15.39
CA LEU A 97 -0.74 0.29 -14.36
C LEU A 97 -1.55 -0.92 -14.87
N SER A 98 -1.77 -1.00 -16.18
CA SER A 98 -2.48 -2.12 -16.83
C SER A 98 -1.66 -3.41 -16.86
N PHE A 99 -0.33 -3.29 -16.88
CA PHE A 99 0.56 -4.46 -16.91
C PHE A 99 0.91 -4.94 -15.49
N PRO A 100 0.62 -6.21 -15.13
CA PRO A 100 0.83 -6.71 -13.77
C PRO A 100 2.31 -6.68 -13.35
N MET A 101 3.23 -6.93 -14.28
CA MET A 101 4.68 -6.88 -14.02
C MET A 101 5.17 -5.47 -13.66
N LEU A 102 4.72 -4.46 -14.41
CA LEU A 102 5.05 -3.05 -14.15
C LEU A 102 4.43 -2.55 -12.84
N LYS A 103 3.21 -3.00 -12.54
CA LYS A 103 2.55 -2.73 -11.26
C LYS A 103 3.34 -3.31 -10.08
N ALA A 104 3.87 -4.53 -10.19
CA ALA A 104 4.71 -5.12 -9.15
C ALA A 104 5.99 -4.31 -8.90
N ILE A 105 6.63 -3.82 -9.97
CA ILE A 105 7.80 -2.93 -9.87
C ILE A 105 7.41 -1.64 -9.14
N LEU A 106 6.29 -1.01 -9.47
CA LEU A 106 5.85 0.21 -8.77
C LEU A 106 5.53 -0.07 -7.29
N GLN A 107 4.88 -1.20 -7.00
CA GLN A 107 4.52 -1.60 -5.64
C GLN A 107 5.76 -1.81 -4.76
N SER A 108 6.86 -2.32 -5.30
CA SER A 108 8.10 -2.47 -4.54
C SER A 108 8.65 -1.14 -4.04
N VAL A 109 8.62 -0.10 -4.87
CA VAL A 109 9.09 1.23 -4.49
C VAL A 109 8.13 1.88 -3.49
N THR A 110 6.82 1.61 -3.61
CA THR A 110 5.83 2.19 -2.68
C THR A 110 5.66 1.40 -1.38
N HIS A 111 6.15 0.15 -1.29
CA HIS A 111 6.04 -0.69 -0.10
C HIS A 111 6.67 -0.02 1.12
N ASN A 112 7.87 0.55 0.95
CA ASN A 112 8.63 1.20 2.01
C ASN A 112 8.69 2.73 1.86
N LEU A 113 7.64 3.34 1.29
CA LEU A 113 7.61 4.77 0.97
C LEU A 113 7.81 5.67 2.20
N GLN A 114 7.29 5.26 3.37
CA GLN A 114 7.49 6.01 4.62
C GLN A 114 8.97 6.11 5.01
N GLN A 115 9.70 4.99 4.92
CA GLN A 115 11.13 4.97 5.22
C GLN A 115 11.90 5.81 4.19
N LEU A 116 11.55 5.67 2.90
CA LEU A 116 12.16 6.46 1.83
C LEU A 116 11.97 7.97 2.03
N ILE A 117 10.75 8.41 2.38
CA ILE A 117 10.45 9.82 2.69
C ILE A 117 11.29 10.31 3.88
N LEU A 118 11.41 9.49 4.94
CA LEU A 118 12.22 9.84 6.11
C LEU A 118 13.71 9.98 5.76
N THR A 119 14.25 9.10 4.92
CA THR A 119 15.65 9.18 4.42
C THR A 119 15.89 10.41 3.55
N ILE A 120 14.94 10.77 2.67
CA ILE A 120 15.01 12.01 1.90
C ILE A 120 14.99 13.22 2.83
N MET A 121 14.13 13.21 3.85
CA MET A 121 14.04 14.29 4.83
C MET A 121 15.34 14.45 5.64
N MET A 122 15.95 13.34 6.06
CA MET A 122 17.30 13.35 6.66
C MET A 122 18.36 13.91 5.72
N THR A 123 18.34 13.53 4.44
CA THR A 123 19.26 14.05 3.43
C THR A 123 19.13 15.56 3.27
N LEU A 124 17.90 16.08 3.21
CA LEU A 124 17.65 17.52 3.15
C LEU A 124 18.21 18.26 4.36
N VAL A 125 18.08 17.71 5.57
CA VAL A 125 18.63 18.30 6.79
C VAL A 125 20.16 18.36 6.72
N VAL A 126 20.82 17.28 6.34
CA VAL A 126 22.29 17.25 6.22
C VAL A 126 22.78 18.24 5.17
N VAL A 127 22.17 18.24 3.98
CA VAL A 127 22.50 19.19 2.90
C VAL A 127 22.27 20.64 3.34
N TYR A 128 21.23 20.91 4.12
CA TYR A 128 20.99 22.24 4.68
C TYR A 128 22.10 22.68 5.65
N LEU A 129 22.58 21.79 6.52
CA LEU A 129 23.73 22.10 7.40
C LEU A 129 24.98 22.45 6.60
N TYR A 130 25.26 21.70 5.54
CA TYR A 130 26.36 22.01 4.61
C TYR A 130 26.15 23.38 3.94
N ALA A 131 24.94 23.68 3.47
CA ALA A 131 24.62 24.99 2.89
C ALA A 131 24.80 26.15 3.90
N VAL A 132 24.48 25.96 5.19
CA VAL A 132 24.72 26.96 6.24
C VAL A 132 26.22 27.22 6.41
N LEU A 133 27.03 26.16 6.46
CA LEU A 133 28.48 26.27 6.57
C LEU A 133 29.09 26.98 5.35
N ALA A 134 28.65 26.61 4.15
CA ALA A 134 29.06 27.26 2.90
C ALA A 134 28.70 28.75 2.87
N PHE A 135 27.47 29.08 3.28
CA PHE A 135 26.99 30.46 3.28
C PHE A 135 27.77 31.37 4.24
N ASN A 136 28.19 30.86 5.39
CA ASN A 136 28.93 31.64 6.39
C ASN A 136 30.43 31.72 6.12
N PHE A 137 31.06 30.61 5.72
CA PHE A 137 32.53 30.52 5.63
C PHE A 137 33.08 30.51 4.20
N PHE A 138 32.34 29.92 3.26
CA PHE A 138 32.84 29.65 1.89
C PHE A 138 32.14 30.47 0.81
N ARG A 139 31.38 31.51 1.17
CA ARG A 139 30.55 32.31 0.24
C ARG A 139 31.32 32.83 -0.98
N LYS A 140 32.60 33.15 -0.83
CA LYS A 140 33.45 33.65 -1.91
C LYS A 140 33.64 32.66 -3.07
N PHE A 141 33.60 31.36 -2.80
CA PHE A 141 33.80 30.31 -3.81
C PHE A 141 32.53 30.02 -4.64
N TYR A 142 31.38 30.58 -4.25
CA TYR A 142 30.09 30.40 -4.93
C TYR A 142 29.75 31.58 -5.86
N VAL A 143 30.78 32.30 -6.28
CA VAL A 143 30.69 33.41 -7.23
C VAL A 143 31.55 33.02 -8.42
N GLN A 144 30.91 32.67 -9.53
CA GLN A 144 31.63 32.41 -10.79
C GLN A 144 31.80 33.74 -11.51
N GLU A 145 33.02 34.06 -11.91
CA GLU A 145 33.30 35.25 -12.71
C GLU A 145 32.66 35.07 -14.10
N GLY A 146 31.79 36.00 -14.50
CA GLY A 146 31.17 35.99 -15.82
C GLY A 146 32.19 36.31 -16.92
N GLU A 147 31.95 35.84 -18.14
CA GLU A 147 32.75 36.24 -19.30
C GLU A 147 32.65 37.77 -19.53
N ASP A 148 33.72 38.34 -20.11
CA ASP A 148 33.98 39.78 -20.28
C ASP A 148 32.72 40.65 -20.52
N GLY A 149 32.18 41.23 -19.43
CA GLY A 149 31.08 42.20 -19.47
C GLY A 149 29.76 41.77 -18.84
N GLU A 150 29.61 40.50 -18.41
CA GLU A 150 28.42 40.02 -17.70
C GLU A 150 28.55 40.12 -16.17
N GLU A 151 27.42 40.27 -15.46
CA GLU A 151 27.43 40.27 -14.00
C GLU A 151 27.85 38.90 -13.46
N PRO A 152 28.69 38.85 -12.39
CA PRO A 152 29.16 37.58 -11.84
C PRO A 152 27.99 36.73 -11.31
N ASP A 153 28.00 35.44 -11.62
CA ASP A 153 26.93 34.52 -11.26
C ASP A 153 27.07 34.08 -9.80
N ARG A 154 26.21 34.65 -8.94
CA ARG A 154 26.25 34.44 -7.48
C ARG A 154 25.27 33.34 -7.09
N LYS A 155 25.77 32.11 -6.89
CA LYS A 155 24.95 30.96 -6.49
C LYS A 155 24.51 31.02 -5.02
N CYS A 156 25.34 31.59 -4.13
CA CYS A 156 25.04 31.73 -2.70
C CYS A 156 24.87 33.20 -2.25
N HIS A 157 23.91 33.91 -2.86
CA HIS A 157 23.51 35.24 -2.35
C HIS A 157 22.53 35.17 -1.18
N ASN A 158 21.48 34.35 -1.30
CA ASN A 158 20.47 34.11 -0.28
C ASN A 158 20.62 32.69 0.28
N MET A 159 20.22 32.50 1.54
CA MET A 159 20.27 31.18 2.19
C MET A 159 19.47 30.13 1.40
N LEU A 160 18.29 30.50 0.90
CA LEU A 160 17.44 29.61 0.09
C LEU A 160 18.11 29.23 -1.23
N THR A 161 18.69 30.19 -1.96
CA THR A 161 19.39 29.93 -3.22
C THR A 161 20.61 29.03 -3.00
N CYS A 162 21.36 29.26 -1.92
CA CYS A 162 22.50 28.44 -1.56
C CYS A 162 22.09 27.00 -1.23
N PHE A 163 21.00 26.82 -0.48
CA PHE A 163 20.43 25.49 -0.20
C PHE A 163 19.95 24.78 -1.47
N ILE A 164 19.19 25.46 -2.33
CA ILE A 164 18.72 24.89 -3.60
C ILE A 164 19.90 24.48 -4.47
N TYR A 165 20.97 25.29 -4.52
CA TYR A 165 22.17 24.97 -5.28
C TYR A 165 22.88 23.70 -4.75
N HIS A 166 23.04 23.57 -3.43
CA HIS A 166 23.61 22.36 -2.83
C HIS A 166 22.73 21.12 -3.04
N PHE A 167 21.41 21.26 -2.93
CA PHE A 167 20.49 20.16 -3.14
C PHE A 167 20.42 19.71 -4.60
N TYR A 168 20.37 20.66 -5.54
CA TYR A 168 20.23 20.36 -6.96
C TYR A 168 21.54 19.98 -7.63
N ALA A 169 22.59 20.80 -7.48
CA ALA A 169 23.88 20.56 -8.11
C ALA A 169 24.74 19.60 -7.26
N GLY A 170 24.82 19.85 -5.94
CA GLY A 170 25.68 19.06 -5.05
C GLY A 170 25.30 17.58 -4.94
N VAL A 171 24.02 17.25 -4.74
CA VAL A 171 23.57 15.83 -4.63
C VAL A 171 23.60 15.11 -5.97
N ARG A 172 23.46 15.84 -7.08
CA ARG A 172 23.44 15.27 -8.43
C ARG A 172 24.84 15.07 -9.02
N ALA A 173 25.79 15.91 -8.63
CA ALA A 173 27.18 15.78 -9.03
C ALA A 173 27.78 14.49 -8.42
N GLY A 174 28.37 13.65 -9.27
CA GLY A 174 28.89 12.34 -8.87
C GLY A 174 30.03 12.41 -7.85
N GLY A 175 30.85 13.47 -7.86
CA GLY A 175 31.89 13.77 -6.87
C GLY A 175 31.45 14.74 -5.76
N GLY A 176 30.18 15.12 -5.72
CA GLY A 176 29.63 16.07 -4.75
C GLY A 176 29.81 17.53 -5.15
N ILE A 177 29.63 18.44 -4.19
CA ILE A 177 29.60 19.90 -4.45
C ILE A 177 30.93 20.47 -4.97
N GLY A 178 32.04 19.79 -4.74
CA GLY A 178 33.37 20.20 -5.21
C GLY A 178 33.53 20.16 -6.73
N ASP A 179 32.76 19.32 -7.44
CA ASP A 179 32.83 19.21 -8.91
C ASP A 179 32.26 20.44 -9.63
N GLU A 180 31.35 21.18 -8.96
CA GLU A 180 30.64 22.32 -9.53
C GLU A 180 31.28 23.67 -9.16
N LEU A 181 32.28 23.64 -8.28
CA LEU A 181 32.93 24.83 -7.74
C LEU A 181 34.38 24.89 -8.21
N GLU A 182 34.92 26.10 -8.25
CA GLU A 182 36.31 26.31 -8.66
C GLU A 182 37.28 25.68 -7.66
N ALA A 183 38.42 25.22 -8.18
CA ALA A 183 39.42 24.56 -7.37
C ALA A 183 40.01 25.52 -6.32
N PRO A 184 40.20 25.08 -5.06
CA PRO A 184 40.56 25.98 -3.95
C PRO A 184 42.06 26.33 -3.86
N TYR A 185 42.86 26.01 -4.89
CA TYR A 185 44.32 26.13 -4.84
C TYR A 185 44.79 27.57 -4.69
N GLY A 186 45.66 27.81 -3.70
CA GLY A 186 46.32 29.12 -3.53
C GLY A 186 45.52 30.15 -2.73
N ASP A 187 44.44 29.74 -2.07
CA ASP A 187 43.66 30.58 -1.16
C ASP A 187 43.88 30.22 0.32
N GLU A 188 43.68 31.17 1.24
CA GLU A 188 43.86 30.95 2.69
C GLU A 188 42.93 29.88 3.27
N LEU A 189 41.80 29.61 2.61
CA LEU A 189 40.82 28.59 3.02
C LEU A 189 40.95 27.27 2.25
N GLU A 190 42.08 27.02 1.59
CA GLU A 190 42.31 25.81 0.78
C GLU A 190 42.05 24.51 1.57
N TYR A 191 42.72 24.32 2.72
CA TYR A 191 42.56 23.11 3.52
C TYR A 191 41.14 22.95 4.11
N PRO A 192 40.54 23.96 4.78
CA PRO A 192 39.16 23.87 5.24
C PRO A 192 38.16 23.54 4.14
N ARG A 193 38.37 24.10 2.95
CA ARG A 193 37.51 23.86 1.78
C ARG A 193 37.65 22.43 1.24
N MET A 194 38.87 21.92 1.16
CA MET A 194 39.12 20.53 0.76
C MET A 194 38.47 19.53 1.73
N PHE A 195 38.57 19.75 3.04
CA PHE A 195 37.89 18.90 4.03
C PHE A 195 36.36 18.98 3.90
N TYR A 196 35.83 20.17 3.63
CA TYR A 196 34.40 20.36 3.39
C TYR A 196 33.93 19.52 2.19
N ASP A 197 34.61 19.60 1.05
CA ASP A 197 34.24 18.87 -0.18
C ASP A 197 34.36 17.35 -0.01
N ILE A 198 35.46 16.86 0.59
CA ILE A 198 35.64 15.42 0.87
C ILE A 198 34.57 14.90 1.83
N SER A 199 34.24 15.67 2.88
CA SER A 199 33.20 15.27 3.83
C SER A 199 31.82 15.23 3.19
N PHE A 200 31.49 16.21 2.33
CA PHE A 200 30.23 16.24 1.60
C PHE A 200 30.11 15.02 0.68
N PHE A 201 31.15 14.70 -0.07
CA PHE A 201 31.19 13.50 -0.93
C PHE A 201 30.97 12.22 -0.12
N PHE A 202 31.70 12.03 0.97
CA PHE A 202 31.61 10.81 1.76
C PHE A 202 30.25 10.63 2.45
N PHE A 203 29.75 11.68 3.13
CA PHE A 203 28.50 11.55 3.87
C PHE A 203 27.26 11.61 2.98
N VAL A 204 27.19 12.55 2.02
CA VAL A 204 25.98 12.75 1.22
C VAL A 204 25.92 11.80 0.04
N ILE A 205 27.02 11.66 -0.72
CA ILE A 205 27.01 10.85 -1.94
C ILE A 205 27.22 9.37 -1.61
N ILE A 206 28.27 9.02 -0.85
CA ILE A 206 28.59 7.61 -0.60
C ILE A 206 27.66 6.97 0.42
N ILE A 207 27.38 7.62 1.55
CA ILE A 207 26.56 7.02 2.61
C ILE A 207 25.06 7.21 2.35
N LEU A 208 24.58 8.46 2.25
CA LEU A 208 23.13 8.72 2.21
C LEU A 208 22.45 8.21 0.93
N LEU A 209 23.05 8.36 -0.26
CA LEU A 209 22.47 7.79 -1.49
C LEU A 209 22.54 6.26 -1.51
N ALA A 210 23.58 5.65 -0.94
CA ALA A 210 23.67 4.19 -0.84
C ALA A 210 22.60 3.61 0.09
N ILE A 211 22.28 4.28 1.20
CA ILE A 211 21.16 3.89 2.08
C ILE A 211 19.84 3.95 1.30
N MET A 212 19.60 5.02 0.54
CA MET A 212 18.38 5.16 -0.26
C MET A 212 18.22 4.04 -1.30
N GLN A 213 19.29 3.69 -2.01
CA GLN A 213 19.28 2.57 -2.96
C GLN A 213 19.12 1.22 -2.24
N GLY A 214 19.78 1.06 -1.09
CA GLY A 214 19.67 -0.12 -0.23
C GLY A 214 18.23 -0.40 0.22
N LEU A 215 17.49 0.63 0.64
CA LEU A 215 16.08 0.50 1.02
C LEU A 215 15.18 0.03 -0.13
N ILE A 216 15.47 0.46 -1.36
CA ILE A 216 14.73 0.01 -2.54
C ILE A 216 15.04 -1.48 -2.80
N ILE A 217 16.30 -1.89 -2.74
CA ILE A 217 16.71 -3.29 -2.92
C ILE A 217 16.08 -4.19 -1.85
N ASP A 218 16.06 -3.73 -0.59
CA ASP A 218 15.46 -4.45 0.52
C ASP A 218 13.95 -4.66 0.31
N ALA A 219 13.23 -3.63 -0.15
CA ALA A 219 11.80 -3.74 -0.47
C ALA A 219 11.52 -4.78 -1.59
N PHE A 220 12.39 -4.85 -2.61
CA PHE A 220 12.30 -5.90 -3.63
C PHE A 220 12.57 -7.29 -3.07
N GLY A 221 13.51 -7.42 -2.12
CA GLY A 221 13.80 -8.66 -1.42
C GLY A 221 12.60 -9.14 -0.61
N GLU A 222 12.02 -8.27 0.21
CA GLU A 222 10.88 -8.61 1.08
C GLU A 222 9.66 -9.08 0.29
N LEU A 223 9.29 -8.39 -0.80
CA LEU A 223 8.15 -8.80 -1.63
C LEU A 223 8.36 -10.18 -2.28
N ARG A 224 9.61 -10.51 -2.61
CA ARG A 224 9.94 -11.83 -3.13
C ARG A 224 9.79 -12.89 -2.04
N ASP A 225 10.28 -12.62 -0.83
CA ASP A 225 10.21 -13.55 0.29
C ASP A 225 8.76 -13.78 0.75
N GLN A 226 7.90 -12.75 0.72
CA GLN A 226 6.46 -12.89 0.97
C GLN A 226 5.78 -13.81 -0.05
N GLN A 227 6.12 -13.66 -1.33
CA GLN A 227 5.56 -14.51 -2.38
C GLN A 227 6.05 -15.97 -2.27
N GLU A 228 7.33 -16.15 -1.95
CA GLU A 228 7.94 -17.48 -1.78
C GLU A 228 7.36 -18.20 -0.56
N SER A 229 7.30 -17.54 0.60
CA SER A 229 6.70 -18.11 1.82
C SER A 229 5.20 -18.44 1.67
N ALA A 230 4.43 -17.61 0.98
CA ALA A 230 3.02 -17.91 0.69
C ALA A 230 2.87 -19.15 -0.21
N THR A 231 3.76 -19.31 -1.19
CA THR A 231 3.76 -20.47 -2.09
C THR A 231 4.19 -21.73 -1.35
N GLU A 232 5.27 -21.65 -0.57
CA GLU A 232 5.77 -22.75 0.25
C GLU A 232 4.73 -23.24 1.26
N LYS A 233 3.96 -22.32 1.88
CA LYS A 233 2.89 -22.71 2.82
C LYS A 233 1.79 -23.53 2.14
N LEU A 234 1.38 -23.15 0.92
CA LEU A 234 0.37 -23.87 0.15
C LEU A 234 0.87 -25.23 -0.35
N GLU A 235 2.18 -25.39 -0.58
CA GLU A 235 2.79 -26.65 -1.01
C GLU A 235 3.10 -27.60 0.15
N SER A 236 3.36 -27.06 1.35
CA SER A 236 3.75 -27.84 2.54
C SER A 236 2.60 -28.22 3.45
N SER A 237 1.48 -27.48 3.43
CA SER A 237 0.35 -27.69 4.34
C SER A 237 -0.99 -27.44 3.66
N CYS A 238 -2.06 -28.10 4.13
CA CYS A 238 -3.41 -27.85 3.61
C CYS A 238 -3.97 -26.53 4.16
N PHE A 239 -4.49 -25.66 3.28
CA PHE A 239 -5.05 -24.36 3.65
C PHE A 239 -6.23 -24.44 4.66
N ILE A 240 -6.99 -25.53 4.66
CA ILE A 240 -8.20 -25.66 5.50
C ILE A 240 -7.88 -26.28 6.87
N CYS A 241 -7.13 -27.39 6.90
CA CYS A 241 -6.87 -28.13 8.13
C CYS A 241 -5.49 -27.89 8.73
N ASP A 242 -4.59 -27.18 8.05
CA ASP A 242 -3.21 -26.89 8.49
C ASP A 242 -2.36 -28.15 8.77
N ILE A 243 -2.79 -29.32 8.28
CA ILE A 243 -2.02 -30.55 8.36
C ILE A 243 -0.95 -30.53 7.26
N GLY A 244 0.29 -30.85 7.65
CA GLY A 244 1.43 -30.91 6.75
C GLY A 244 1.36 -32.08 5.74
N LYS A 245 1.96 -31.84 4.60
CA LYS A 245 2.02 -32.76 3.45
C LYS A 245 2.63 -34.11 3.81
N GLU A 246 3.57 -34.15 4.74
CA GLU A 246 4.22 -35.37 5.23
C GLU A 246 3.24 -36.41 5.79
N THR A 247 2.09 -35.96 6.32
CA THR A 247 1.06 -36.86 6.83
C THR A 247 0.36 -37.61 5.69
N PHE A 248 0.14 -36.93 4.57
CA PHE A 248 -0.61 -37.47 3.42
C PHE A 248 0.26 -38.19 2.40
N ASP A 249 1.55 -37.86 2.34
CA ASP A 249 2.52 -38.48 1.42
C ASP A 249 2.86 -39.94 1.77
N ARG A 250 2.29 -40.48 2.86
CA ARG A 250 2.25 -41.94 3.13
C ARG A 250 1.58 -42.71 1.98
N LEU A 251 0.65 -42.06 1.27
CA LEU A 251 -0.04 -42.58 0.10
C LEU A 251 0.46 -41.87 -1.17
N PRO A 252 0.57 -42.57 -2.32
CA PRO A 252 1.03 -41.95 -3.55
C PRO A 252 0.06 -40.84 -4.01
N ARG A 253 0.56 -39.61 -4.09
CA ARG A 253 -0.23 -38.39 -4.37
C ARG A 253 -1.34 -38.10 -3.35
N GLY A 254 -1.17 -38.55 -2.10
CA GLY A 254 -2.17 -38.35 -1.05
C GLY A 254 -2.48 -36.87 -0.80
N PHE A 255 -1.47 -36.01 -0.73
CA PHE A 255 -1.65 -34.57 -0.51
C PHE A 255 -2.41 -33.87 -1.65
N GLU A 256 -2.10 -34.21 -2.90
CA GLU A 256 -2.79 -33.65 -4.07
C GLU A 256 -4.28 -34.02 -4.07
N ILE A 257 -4.60 -35.28 -3.73
CA ILE A 257 -5.99 -35.73 -3.59
C ILE A 257 -6.67 -35.00 -2.44
N HIS A 258 -6.01 -34.87 -1.29
CA HIS A 258 -6.55 -34.17 -0.12
C HIS A 258 -6.93 -32.71 -0.47
N VAL A 259 -6.05 -31.94 -1.11
CA VAL A 259 -6.33 -30.53 -1.45
C VAL A 259 -7.34 -30.40 -2.61
N THR A 260 -7.33 -31.30 -3.59
CA THR A 260 -8.19 -31.13 -4.79
C THR A 260 -9.58 -31.76 -4.65
N LYS A 261 -9.73 -32.81 -3.84
CA LYS A 261 -10.98 -33.57 -3.68
C LYS A 261 -11.64 -33.38 -2.31
N GLU A 262 -10.88 -33.48 -1.23
CA GLU A 262 -11.42 -33.41 0.13
C GLU A 262 -11.56 -31.95 0.57
N HIS A 263 -10.44 -31.24 0.69
CA HIS A 263 -10.34 -29.86 1.16
C HIS A 263 -10.13 -28.87 0.01
N ASN A 264 -10.99 -28.94 -1.00
CA ASN A 264 -10.97 -27.97 -2.09
C ASN A 264 -11.65 -26.67 -1.66
N PHE A 265 -10.89 -25.58 -1.61
CA PHE A 265 -11.38 -24.27 -1.18
C PHE A 265 -12.61 -23.78 -1.97
N ALA A 266 -12.69 -24.10 -3.27
CA ALA A 266 -13.81 -23.69 -4.11
C ALA A 266 -15.11 -24.42 -3.72
N ASN A 267 -15.02 -25.68 -3.31
CA ASN A 267 -16.19 -26.45 -2.87
C ASN A 267 -16.81 -25.87 -1.58
N TYR A 268 -15.99 -25.35 -0.66
CA TYR A 268 -16.49 -24.64 0.53
C TYR A 268 -17.30 -23.39 0.13
N LEU A 269 -16.80 -22.60 -0.83
CA LEU A 269 -17.53 -21.43 -1.33
C LEU A 269 -18.85 -21.83 -2.00
N PHE A 270 -18.83 -22.86 -2.85
CA PHE A 270 -20.04 -23.36 -3.50
C PHE A 270 -21.05 -23.93 -2.50
N PHE A 271 -20.59 -24.58 -1.43
CA PHE A 271 -21.45 -25.07 -0.36
C PHE A 271 -22.13 -23.92 0.41
N LEU A 272 -21.38 -22.87 0.77
CA LEU A 272 -21.98 -21.67 1.38
C LEU A 272 -22.99 -21.00 0.44
N GLN A 273 -22.67 -20.86 -0.85
CA GLN A 273 -23.62 -20.34 -1.84
C GLN A 273 -24.86 -21.24 -1.99
N HIS A 274 -24.70 -22.56 -1.91
CA HIS A 274 -25.80 -23.52 -1.93
C HIS A 274 -26.74 -23.33 -0.74
N LEU A 275 -26.18 -23.20 0.49
CA LEU A 275 -26.97 -22.93 1.69
C LEU A 275 -27.74 -21.61 1.59
N VAL A 276 -27.13 -20.55 1.06
CA VAL A 276 -27.80 -19.24 0.91
C VAL A 276 -28.96 -19.28 -0.09
N ASN A 277 -28.87 -20.09 -1.14
CA ASN A 277 -29.89 -20.13 -2.20
C ASN A 277 -30.99 -21.18 -1.99
N LYS A 278 -30.79 -22.14 -1.10
CA LYS A 278 -31.73 -23.22 -0.82
C LYS A 278 -32.74 -22.78 0.23
N ASP A 279 -34.00 -23.20 0.07
CA ASP A 279 -35.08 -22.88 1.01
C ASP A 279 -34.83 -23.52 2.39
N ASP A 280 -35.09 -22.76 3.46
CA ASP A 280 -34.77 -23.15 4.84
C ASP A 280 -35.47 -24.44 5.30
N THR A 281 -36.62 -24.77 4.70
CA THR A 281 -37.39 -25.97 5.02
C THR A 281 -36.82 -27.24 4.40
N GLU A 282 -35.93 -27.12 3.42
CA GLU A 282 -35.36 -28.25 2.69
C GLU A 282 -33.96 -28.63 3.19
N TYR A 283 -33.47 -27.97 4.24
CA TYR A 283 -32.19 -28.30 4.82
C TYR A 283 -32.16 -29.71 5.42
N THR A 284 -31.08 -30.43 5.13
CA THR A 284 -30.75 -31.66 5.87
C THR A 284 -30.23 -31.29 7.26
N GLY A 285 -30.22 -32.25 8.20
CA GLY A 285 -29.76 -31.96 9.57
C GLY A 285 -28.33 -31.41 9.65
N GLN A 286 -27.44 -31.83 8.76
CA GLN A 286 -26.07 -31.29 8.67
C GLN A 286 -26.05 -29.86 8.11
N GLU A 287 -26.88 -29.59 7.10
CA GLU A 287 -27.01 -28.24 6.52
C GLU A 287 -27.60 -27.25 7.53
N THR A 288 -28.62 -27.67 8.31
CA THR A 288 -29.19 -26.85 9.39
C THR A 288 -28.12 -26.50 10.43
N TYR A 289 -27.30 -27.47 10.84
CA TYR A 289 -26.21 -27.24 11.80
C TYR A 289 -25.22 -26.20 11.28
N VAL A 290 -24.75 -26.33 10.04
CA VAL A 290 -23.80 -25.36 9.46
C VAL A 290 -24.45 -24.00 9.25
N ARG A 291 -25.74 -23.95 8.88
CA ARG A 291 -26.45 -22.69 8.70
C ARG A 291 -26.60 -21.92 10.01
N GLU A 292 -26.94 -22.59 11.10
CA GLU A 292 -27.01 -21.99 12.44
C GLU A 292 -25.65 -21.42 12.87
N LYS A 293 -24.56 -22.17 12.65
CA LYS A 293 -23.19 -21.69 12.92
C LYS A 293 -22.83 -20.47 12.07
N TYR A 294 -23.17 -20.48 10.78
CA TYR A 294 -22.93 -19.36 9.87
C TYR A 294 -23.66 -18.07 10.30
N ASP A 295 -24.94 -18.19 10.67
CA ASP A 295 -25.76 -17.04 11.10
C ASP A 295 -25.23 -16.45 12.43
N ASN A 296 -24.70 -17.30 13.31
CA ASN A 296 -24.06 -16.91 14.57
C ASN A 296 -22.60 -16.45 14.41
N ARG A 297 -22.04 -16.44 13.19
CA ARG A 297 -20.62 -16.14 12.90
C ARG A 297 -19.63 -17.04 13.67
N ASP A 298 -20.04 -18.28 13.90
CA ASP A 298 -19.22 -19.33 14.52
C ASP A 298 -18.61 -20.24 13.44
N TRP A 299 -17.28 -20.37 13.44
CA TRP A 299 -16.49 -21.06 12.42
C TRP A 299 -15.97 -22.43 12.86
N ASP A 300 -16.47 -22.96 13.98
CA ASP A 300 -16.03 -24.23 14.58
C ASP A 300 -16.31 -25.47 13.71
N PHE A 301 -17.13 -25.36 12.66
CA PHE A 301 -17.39 -26.46 11.73
C PHE A 301 -16.24 -26.73 10.75
N PHE A 302 -15.24 -25.83 10.64
CA PHE A 302 -14.06 -26.08 9.81
C PHE A 302 -13.13 -27.11 10.48
N PRO A 303 -12.60 -28.09 9.73
CA PRO A 303 -11.78 -29.16 10.28
C PRO A 303 -10.33 -28.70 10.52
N VAL A 304 -10.10 -27.85 11.52
CA VAL A 304 -8.76 -27.35 11.86
C VAL A 304 -7.98 -28.42 12.63
N GLY A 305 -6.80 -28.81 12.14
CA GLY A 305 -5.93 -29.82 12.75
C GLY A 305 -6.39 -31.26 12.59
N GLU A 306 -7.55 -31.49 11.98
CA GLU A 306 -8.17 -32.80 11.79
C GLU A 306 -8.61 -33.02 10.34
N CYS A 307 -8.69 -34.27 9.92
CA CYS A 307 -9.25 -34.65 8.62
C CYS A 307 -9.81 -36.07 8.68
N PHE A 308 -10.67 -36.41 7.70
CA PHE A 308 -11.34 -37.71 7.69
C PHE A 308 -10.34 -38.88 7.77
N VAL A 309 -9.29 -38.87 6.95
CA VAL A 309 -8.28 -39.95 6.94
C VAL A 309 -7.59 -40.09 8.30
N LYS A 310 -7.22 -38.99 8.94
CA LYS A 310 -6.56 -38.98 10.26
C LYS A 310 -7.48 -39.51 11.36
N GLN A 311 -8.77 -39.15 11.32
CA GLN A 311 -9.75 -39.60 12.31
C GLN A 311 -10.05 -41.10 12.21
N TYR A 312 -10.03 -41.66 11.00
CA TYR A 312 -10.41 -43.05 10.74
C TYR A 312 -9.21 -43.96 10.38
N GLU A 313 -7.98 -43.50 10.60
CA GLU A 313 -6.75 -44.22 10.22
C GLU A 313 -6.72 -45.65 10.80
N ASP A 314 -7.00 -45.80 12.10
CA ASP A 314 -7.00 -47.10 12.78
C ASP A 314 -8.05 -48.08 12.22
N GLN A 315 -9.19 -47.56 11.74
CA GLN A 315 -10.28 -48.37 11.20
C GLN A 315 -10.01 -48.79 9.75
N LEU A 316 -9.41 -47.88 8.96
CA LEU A 316 -9.06 -48.12 7.57
C LEU A 316 -7.85 -49.07 7.42
N LEU A 317 -6.94 -49.07 8.38
CA LEU A 317 -5.80 -50.00 8.41
C LEU A 317 -6.17 -51.42 8.87
N GLN A 318 -7.34 -51.60 9.49
CA GLN A 318 -7.85 -52.90 9.95
C GLN A 318 -8.73 -53.62 8.92
N SER A 319 -9.14 -52.95 7.84
CA SER A 319 -9.99 -53.47 6.76
C SER A 319 -9.21 -53.88 5.53
#